data_AF-A0AAE0CKA9-F1
#
_entry.id   AF-A0AAE0CKA9-F1
#
_cell.length_a   1.000
_cell.length_b   1.000
_cell.length_c   1.000
_cell.angle_alpha   90.00
_cell.angle_beta   90.00
_cell.angle_gamma   90.00
#
_symmetry.space_group_name_H-M   'P 1'
#
loop_
_entity.id
_entity.type
_entity.pdbx_description
1 polymer ?
#
loop_
_entity_poly.entity_id
_entity_poly.type
_entity_poly.pdbx_seq_one_letter_code
_entity_poly.pdbx_strand_id
1 'polypeptide(L)'
;MRVKKSVIKDWVSPLINSFKFNVDGSVRGMSRQTGMGGVLRDCNGSVVCLSSYFVGSIDSSAAKVMAIHKATETCSSSFFLRGQVVSIVSDSKVAVSWNHNEDFGSIVQVRLISFIRSQLKSRKGIKVVYASRMFNSFADSLAKMRSGACGDFLHWM
;
A
#
# COMPACT_ATOMS: atom_id res chain seq x y z
N MET A 1 -32.46 15.72 19.21
CA MET A 1 -31.17 15.13 18.78
C MET A 1 -31.14 15.04 17.26
N ARG A 2 -30.27 15.79 16.58
CA ARG A 2 -30.06 15.67 15.12
C ARG A 2 -29.05 14.55 14.90
N VAL A 3 -29.50 13.41 14.37
CA VAL A 3 -28.60 12.38 13.86
C VAL A 3 -27.87 12.98 12.66
N LYS A 4 -26.57 13.26 12.80
CA LYS A 4 -25.72 13.56 11.64
C LYS A 4 -25.66 12.28 10.80
N LYS A 5 -26.36 12.25 9.66
CA LYS A 5 -26.09 11.25 8.61
C LYS A 5 -24.59 11.30 8.33
N SER A 6 -23.85 10.27 8.70
CA SER A 6 -22.48 10.13 8.22
C SER A 6 -22.58 9.96 6.71
N VAL A 7 -22.16 10.98 5.97
CA VAL A 7 -21.90 10.80 4.54
C VAL A 7 -20.84 9.71 4.47
N ILE A 8 -21.22 8.51 4.03
CA ILE A 8 -20.27 7.49 3.63
C ILE A 8 -19.50 8.16 2.50
N LYS A 9 -18.28 8.61 2.77
CA LYS A 9 -17.38 8.99 1.68
C LYS A 9 -16.94 7.66 1.10
N ASP A 10 -17.41 7.37 -0.10
CA ASP A 10 -17.01 6.19 -0.87
C ASP A 10 -15.57 6.34 -1.37
N TRP A 11 -14.91 5.21 -1.62
CA TRP A 11 -13.63 5.20 -2.32
C TRP A 11 -13.78 5.90 -3.67
N VAL A 12 -12.90 6.85 -3.95
CA VAL A 12 -12.91 7.63 -5.19
C VAL A 12 -11.91 7.02 -6.16
N SER A 13 -12.30 6.84 -7.42
CA SER A 13 -11.38 6.41 -8.47
C SER A 13 -10.23 7.42 -8.70
N PRO A 14 -9.07 6.98 -9.23
CA PRO A 14 -8.04 7.90 -9.68
C PRO A 14 -8.50 8.70 -10.91
N LEU A 15 -7.75 9.76 -11.24
CA LEU A 15 -8.00 10.56 -12.45
C LEU A 15 -7.79 9.72 -13.71
N ILE A 16 -8.38 10.14 -14.83
CA ILE A 16 -8.16 9.53 -16.15
C ILE A 16 -6.65 9.38 -16.41
N ASN A 17 -6.25 8.24 -16.98
CA ASN A 17 -4.85 7.88 -17.24
C ASN A 17 -3.96 7.80 -15.99
N SER A 18 -4.55 7.49 -14.84
CA SER A 18 -3.80 7.25 -13.62
C SER A 18 -4.32 6.04 -12.85
N PHE A 19 -3.44 5.50 -12.01
CA PHE A 19 -3.70 4.33 -11.22
C PHE A 19 -3.63 4.63 -9.73
N LYS A 20 -4.36 3.85 -8.95
CA LYS A 20 -4.35 3.90 -7.49
C LYS A 20 -4.02 2.53 -6.94
N PHE A 21 -2.91 2.44 -6.21
CA PHE A 21 -2.45 1.21 -5.57
C PHE A 21 -2.66 1.31 -4.06
N ASN A 22 -3.82 0.86 -3.61
CA ASN A 22 -4.13 0.76 -2.18
C ASN A 22 -3.35 -0.39 -1.55
N VAL A 23 -2.56 -0.12 -0.51
CA VAL A 23 -1.72 -1.13 0.17
C VAL A 23 -1.85 -1.07 1.68
N ASP A 24 -1.68 -2.21 2.34
CA ASP A 24 -1.66 -2.30 3.79
C ASP A 24 -0.78 -3.46 4.31
N GLY A 25 -0.34 -3.34 5.56
CA GLY A 25 0.32 -4.37 6.32
C GLY A 25 -0.51 -4.75 7.55
N SER A 26 -0.63 -6.04 7.82
CA SER A 26 -1.43 -6.59 8.92
C SER A 26 -0.59 -7.51 9.80
N VAL A 27 -0.72 -7.38 11.11
CA VAL A 27 -0.05 -8.25 12.09
C VAL A 27 -1.12 -8.95 12.94
N ARG A 28 -1.04 -10.28 13.03
CA ARG A 28 -2.03 -11.11 13.72
C ARG A 28 -1.64 -11.37 15.17
N GLY A 29 -2.18 -10.55 16.08
CA GLY A 29 -2.23 -10.79 17.52
C GLY A 29 -0.90 -11.25 18.13
N MET A 30 -0.98 -12.18 19.10
CA MET A 30 0.19 -12.71 19.82
C MET A 30 1.15 -13.52 18.94
N SER A 31 0.65 -14.15 17.87
CA SER A 31 1.49 -14.92 16.93
C SER A 31 2.46 -14.05 16.14
N ARG A 32 2.20 -12.72 16.10
CA ARG A 32 2.92 -11.73 15.30
C ARG A 32 3.07 -12.09 13.83
N GLN A 33 2.25 -13.00 13.31
CA GLN A 33 2.24 -13.34 11.89
C GLN A 33 1.83 -12.13 11.07
N THR A 34 2.69 -11.73 10.16
CA THR A 34 2.54 -10.50 9.38
C THR A 34 2.25 -10.85 7.93
N GLY A 35 1.20 -10.23 7.40
CA GLY A 35 0.90 -10.21 5.98
C GLY A 35 0.93 -8.79 5.43
N MET A 36 1.08 -8.68 4.11
CA MET A 36 0.88 -7.43 3.38
C MET A 36 -0.01 -7.69 2.17
N GLY A 37 -0.77 -6.68 1.77
CA GLY A 37 -1.72 -6.80 0.68
C GLY A 37 -1.83 -5.51 -0.10
N GLY A 38 -2.24 -5.62 -1.35
CA GLY A 38 -2.45 -4.47 -2.20
C GLY A 38 -3.38 -4.73 -3.38
N VAL A 39 -4.12 -3.69 -3.75
CA VAL A 39 -5.01 -3.66 -4.91
C VAL A 39 -4.71 -2.44 -5.76
N LEU A 40 -4.36 -2.67 -7.02
CA LEU A 40 -4.16 -1.66 -8.04
C LEU A 40 -5.45 -1.51 -8.85
N ARG A 41 -5.91 -0.28 -9.00
CA ARG A 41 -7.09 0.07 -9.80
C ARG A 41 -6.81 1.17 -10.82
N ASP A 42 -7.50 1.10 -11.94
CA ASP A 42 -7.51 2.14 -12.99
C ASP A 42 -8.52 3.26 -12.66
N CYS A 43 -8.68 4.21 -13.58
CA CYS A 43 -9.61 5.34 -13.46
C CYS A 43 -11.09 4.97 -13.50
N ASN A 44 -11.42 3.78 -14.00
CA ASN A 44 -12.78 3.22 -13.98
C ASN A 44 -13.06 2.51 -12.65
N GLY A 45 -12.06 2.39 -11.77
CA GLY A 45 -12.15 1.62 -10.54
C GLY A 45 -11.97 0.11 -10.74
N SER A 46 -11.67 -0.33 -11.97
CA SER A 46 -11.41 -1.73 -12.31
C SER A 46 -10.14 -2.20 -11.63
N VAL A 47 -10.16 -3.41 -11.10
CA VAL A 47 -8.98 -4.05 -10.53
C VAL A 47 -8.06 -4.49 -11.66
N VAL A 48 -6.81 -4.03 -11.62
CA VAL A 48 -5.78 -4.34 -12.62
C VAL A 48 -4.74 -5.29 -12.04
N CYS A 49 -4.49 -5.19 -10.73
CA CYS A 49 -3.58 -6.08 -10.04
C CYS A 49 -4.00 -6.31 -8.59
N LEU A 50 -3.85 -7.54 -8.12
CA LEU A 50 -4.01 -7.93 -6.72
C LEU A 50 -2.70 -8.53 -6.23
N SER A 51 -2.40 -8.27 -4.96
CA SER A 51 -1.24 -8.86 -4.31
C SER A 51 -1.50 -9.16 -2.84
N SER A 52 -0.94 -10.26 -2.37
CA SER A 52 -0.99 -10.67 -0.97
C SER A 52 0.22 -11.54 -0.65
N TYR A 53 0.94 -11.22 0.43
CA TYR A 53 2.19 -11.87 0.80
C TYR A 53 2.27 -12.13 2.30
N PHE A 54 2.90 -13.23 2.68
CA PHE A 54 3.34 -13.47 4.06
C PHE A 54 4.76 -12.92 4.25
N VAL A 55 4.99 -12.23 5.37
CA VAL A 55 6.25 -11.49 5.65
C VAL A 55 7.00 -12.06 6.86
N GLY A 56 6.48 -13.10 7.51
CA GLY A 56 7.05 -13.63 8.75
C GLY A 56 6.50 -12.88 9.96
N SER A 57 7.38 -12.52 10.91
CA SER A 57 7.01 -11.81 12.14
C SER A 57 7.76 -10.50 12.27
N ILE A 58 7.08 -9.40 11.94
CA ILE A 58 7.60 -8.03 12.07
C ILE A 58 6.58 -7.15 12.78
N ASP A 59 6.99 -5.98 13.25
CA ASP A 59 6.06 -5.02 13.86
C ASP A 59 5.10 -4.40 12.82
N SER A 60 4.02 -3.81 13.31
CA SER A 60 2.96 -3.23 12.48
C SER A 60 3.45 -2.07 11.61
N SER A 61 4.39 -1.25 12.10
CA SER A 61 4.93 -0.13 11.32
C SER A 61 5.79 -0.64 10.17
N ALA A 62 6.65 -1.63 10.42
CA ALA A 62 7.46 -2.29 9.41
C ALA A 62 6.60 -2.99 8.36
N ALA A 63 5.51 -3.65 8.77
CA ALA A 63 4.56 -4.28 7.85
C ALA A 63 3.99 -3.29 6.83
N LYS A 64 3.62 -2.10 7.28
CA LYS A 64 3.05 -1.05 6.41
C LYS A 64 4.10 -0.43 5.50
N VAL A 65 5.32 -0.23 5.98
CA VAL A 65 6.44 0.22 5.14
C VAL A 65 6.79 -0.83 4.08
N MET A 66 6.79 -2.12 4.45
CA MET A 66 6.99 -3.24 3.52
C MET A 66 5.91 -3.29 2.43
N ALA A 67 4.65 -3.03 2.78
CA ALA A 67 3.57 -2.97 1.79
C ALA A 67 3.80 -1.83 0.77
N ILE A 68 4.24 -0.65 1.22
CA ILE A 68 4.60 0.48 0.34
C ILE A 68 5.82 0.12 -0.52
N HIS A 69 6.84 -0.50 0.07
CA HIS A 69 8.03 -0.96 -0.63
C HIS A 69 7.66 -1.92 -1.77
N LYS A 70 6.83 -2.94 -1.48
CA LYS A 70 6.44 -3.93 -2.47
C LYS A 70 5.61 -3.33 -3.61
N ALA A 71 4.71 -2.40 -3.29
CA ALA A 71 3.98 -1.64 -4.31
C ALA A 71 4.91 -0.82 -5.19
N THR A 72 5.89 -0.15 -4.59
CA THR A 72 6.89 0.66 -5.29
C THR A 72 7.72 -0.19 -6.23
N GLU A 73 8.24 -1.33 -5.75
CA GLU A 73 8.96 -2.32 -6.56
C GLU A 73 8.10 -2.83 -7.73
N THR A 74 6.83 -3.17 -7.47
CA THR A 74 5.90 -3.65 -8.49
C THR A 74 5.66 -2.60 -9.57
N CYS A 75 5.45 -1.34 -9.18
CA CYS A 75 5.30 -0.22 -10.12
C CYS A 75 6.58 0.03 -10.92
N SER A 76 7.74 -0.14 -10.29
CA SER A 76 9.02 0.05 -10.94
C SER A 76 9.33 -1.05 -11.95
N SER A 77 9.04 -2.30 -11.63
CA SER A 77 9.37 -3.44 -12.49
C SER A 77 8.34 -3.69 -13.60
N SER A 78 7.12 -3.16 -13.47
CA SER A 78 6.06 -3.35 -14.46
C SER A 78 6.28 -2.53 -15.73
N PHE A 79 6.30 -3.20 -16.89
CA PHE A 79 6.28 -2.52 -18.19
C PHE A 79 4.95 -1.79 -18.43
N PHE A 80 3.83 -2.38 -17.98
CA PHE A 80 2.49 -1.80 -18.09
C PHE A 80 2.37 -0.45 -17.35
N LEU A 81 3.02 -0.31 -16.19
CA LEU A 81 3.01 0.95 -15.41
C LEU A 81 4.12 1.92 -15.80
N ARG A 82 4.95 1.60 -16.80
CA ARG A 82 6.03 2.48 -17.22
C ARG A 82 5.45 3.77 -17.83
N GLY A 83 5.88 4.91 -17.30
CA GLY A 83 5.40 6.23 -17.73
C GLY A 83 4.00 6.61 -17.20
N GLN A 84 3.34 5.72 -16.44
CA GLN A 84 2.03 5.98 -15.87
C GLN A 84 2.11 6.78 -14.57
N VAL A 85 1.04 7.50 -14.26
CA VAL A 85 0.88 8.15 -12.95
C VAL A 85 0.26 7.15 -11.98
N VAL A 86 0.98 6.81 -10.91
CA VAL A 86 0.53 5.84 -9.90
C VAL A 86 0.57 6.46 -8.51
N SER A 87 -0.57 6.43 -7.82
CA SER A 87 -0.67 6.81 -6.42
C SER A 87 -0.67 5.57 -5.55
N ILE A 88 0.42 5.31 -4.82
CA ILE A 88 0.49 4.27 -3.79
C ILE A 88 -0.16 4.83 -2.51
N VAL A 89 -1.26 4.23 -2.09
CA VAL A 89 -2.11 4.73 -1.01
C VAL A 89 -1.98 3.85 0.21
N SER A 90 -1.59 4.43 1.35
CA SER A 90 -1.53 3.74 2.65
C SER A 90 -2.41 4.44 3.69
N ASP A 91 -2.93 3.66 4.64
CA ASP A 91 -3.72 4.17 5.76
C ASP A 91 -2.90 4.58 7.00
N SER A 92 -1.57 4.48 6.92
CA SER A 92 -0.66 4.86 7.99
C SER A 92 0.01 6.18 7.71
N LYS A 93 -0.43 7.23 8.44
CA LYS A 93 0.22 8.55 8.39
C LYS A 93 1.71 8.46 8.67
N VAL A 94 2.10 7.62 9.63
CA VAL A 94 3.50 7.41 10.05
C VAL A 94 4.32 6.80 8.90
N ALA A 95 3.81 5.71 8.29
CA ALA A 95 4.51 5.08 7.18
C ALA A 95 4.61 6.01 5.97
N VAL A 96 3.56 6.77 5.67
CA VAL A 96 3.58 7.78 4.60
C VAL A 96 4.58 8.90 4.93
N SER A 97 4.60 9.42 6.16
CA SER A 97 5.51 10.51 6.54
C SER A 97 6.98 10.13 6.43
N TRP A 98 7.33 8.90 6.77
CA TRP A 98 8.71 8.41 6.60
C TRP A 98 9.15 8.34 5.14
N ASN A 99 8.25 8.34 4.17
CA ASN A 99 8.64 8.39 2.76
C ASN A 99 8.90 9.81 2.24
N HIS A 100 8.50 10.85 2.99
CA HIS A 100 8.59 12.25 2.56
C HIS A 100 9.55 13.10 3.40
N ASN A 101 9.80 12.71 4.65
CA ASN A 101 10.63 13.47 5.59
C ASN A 101 12.05 12.91 5.69
N GLU A 102 12.91 13.52 6.51
CA GLU A 102 14.25 12.99 6.76
C GLU A 102 14.23 11.74 7.66
N ASP A 103 13.21 11.61 8.53
CA ASP A 103 13.05 10.50 9.47
C ASP A 103 12.75 9.16 8.77
N PHE A 104 13.46 8.11 9.18
CA PHE A 104 13.32 6.74 8.71
C PHE A 104 12.55 5.85 9.69
N GLY A 105 12.09 6.39 10.82
CA GLY A 105 11.42 5.64 11.88
C GLY A 105 12.40 4.84 12.73
N SER A 106 12.82 3.68 12.21
CA SER A 106 13.79 2.81 12.90
C SER A 106 14.91 2.37 11.96
N ILE A 107 16.06 2.00 12.55
CA ILE A 107 17.23 1.52 11.78
C ILE A 107 16.89 0.35 10.85
N VAL A 108 15.93 -0.49 11.24
CA VAL A 108 15.45 -1.65 10.47
C VAL A 108 14.79 -1.22 9.16
N GLN A 109 14.16 -0.06 9.12
CA GLN A 109 13.39 0.43 7.97
C GLN A 109 14.21 1.30 7.02
N VAL A 110 15.41 1.75 7.43
CA VAL A 110 16.26 2.67 6.66
C VAL A 110 16.50 2.19 5.24
N ARG A 111 16.82 0.90 5.05
CA ARG A 111 17.05 0.33 3.71
C ARG A 111 15.82 0.39 2.82
N LEU A 112 14.66 0.00 3.35
CA LEU A 112 13.39 -0.01 2.61
C LEU A 112 12.96 1.41 2.23
N ILE A 113 13.02 2.33 3.17
CA ILE A 113 12.63 3.73 2.95
C ILE A 113 13.61 4.41 1.98
N SER A 114 14.91 4.13 2.07
CA SER A 114 15.89 4.65 1.11
C SER A 114 15.60 4.16 -0.31
N PHE A 115 15.27 2.87 -0.46
CA PHE A 115 14.82 2.32 -1.74
C PHE A 115 13.58 3.06 -2.25
N ILE A 116 12.52 3.14 -1.43
CA ILE A 116 11.27 3.82 -1.82
C ILE A 116 11.57 5.25 -2.27
N ARG A 117 12.28 6.04 -1.46
CA ARG A 117 12.63 7.43 -1.77
C ARG A 117 13.43 7.54 -3.08
N SER A 118 14.37 6.62 -3.36
CA SER A 118 15.12 6.61 -4.62
C SER A 118 14.22 6.34 -5.84
N GLN A 119 13.23 5.47 -5.70
CA GLN A 119 12.26 5.17 -6.75
C GLN A 119 11.30 6.34 -6.97
N LEU A 120 10.82 6.98 -5.90
CA LEU A 120 9.98 8.18 -6.00
C LEU A 120 10.71 9.35 -6.68
N LYS A 121 12.01 9.52 -6.41
CA LYS A 121 12.84 10.55 -7.07
C LYS A 121 13.07 10.25 -8.55
N SER A 122 13.37 9.00 -8.90
CA SER A 122 13.67 8.59 -10.28
C SER A 122 12.42 8.46 -11.16
N ARG A 123 11.26 8.14 -10.59
CA ARG A 123 9.98 7.97 -11.30
C ARG A 123 8.97 9.02 -10.87
N LYS A 124 8.99 10.17 -11.55
CA LYS A 124 8.08 11.31 -11.31
C LYS A 124 6.58 10.96 -11.33
N GLY A 125 6.20 9.85 -11.98
CA GLY A 125 4.82 9.37 -12.03
C GLY A 125 4.35 8.66 -10.74
N ILE A 126 5.26 8.19 -9.87
CA ILE A 126 4.91 7.43 -8.67
C ILE A 126 4.91 8.35 -7.45
N LYS A 127 3.85 8.29 -6.65
CA LYS A 127 3.75 9.01 -5.38
C LYS A 127 3.16 8.14 -4.27
N VAL A 128 3.62 8.36 -3.04
CA VAL A 128 3.03 7.75 -1.83
C VAL A 128 2.11 8.76 -1.16
N VAL A 129 0.85 8.38 -0.91
CA VAL A 129 -0.16 9.27 -0.33
C VAL A 129 -0.92 8.59 0.80
N TYR A 130 -1.37 9.40 1.75
CA TYR A 130 -2.21 8.96 2.85
C TYR A 130 -3.70 8.97 2.46
N ALA A 131 -4.44 7.93 2.86
CA ALA A 131 -5.91 7.95 2.87
C ALA A 131 -6.44 7.35 4.18
N SER A 132 -7.66 7.72 4.59
CA SER A 132 -8.30 7.10 5.74
C SER A 132 -8.52 5.59 5.53
N ARG A 133 -8.46 4.81 6.60
CA ARG A 133 -8.67 3.35 6.60
C ARG A 133 -10.00 2.92 5.98
N MET A 134 -11.03 3.77 6.04
CA MET A 134 -12.33 3.51 5.39
C MET A 134 -12.18 3.27 3.87
N PHE A 135 -11.17 3.86 3.24
CA PHE A 135 -10.90 3.72 1.81
C PHE A 135 -9.86 2.63 1.49
N ASN A 136 -9.35 1.91 2.50
CA ASN A 136 -8.27 0.93 2.36
C ASN A 136 -8.68 -0.48 2.83
N SER A 137 -9.96 -0.71 3.10
CA SER A 137 -10.49 -1.96 3.64
C SER A 137 -10.17 -3.19 2.78
N PHE A 138 -10.12 -3.04 1.45
CA PHE A 138 -9.79 -4.15 0.57
C PHE A 138 -8.31 -4.55 0.68
N ALA A 139 -7.39 -3.59 0.76
CA ALA A 139 -5.98 -3.87 0.99
C ALA A 139 -5.73 -4.48 2.38
N ASP A 140 -6.41 -3.98 3.43
CA ASP A 140 -6.39 -4.56 4.79
C ASP A 140 -6.88 -6.02 4.77
N SER A 141 -7.93 -6.33 4.00
CA SER A 141 -8.44 -7.70 3.83
C SER A 141 -7.42 -8.61 3.13
N LEU A 142 -6.76 -8.12 2.07
CA LEU A 142 -5.70 -8.86 1.39
C LEU A 142 -4.48 -9.10 2.30
N ALA A 143 -4.13 -8.13 3.15
CA ALA A 143 -3.04 -8.27 4.11
C ALA A 143 -3.39 -9.32 5.20
N LYS A 144 -4.64 -9.33 5.67
CA LYS A 144 -5.14 -10.29 6.65
C LYS A 144 -5.29 -11.71 6.10
N MET A 145 -5.61 -11.85 4.81
CA MET A 145 -5.74 -13.16 4.16
C MET A 145 -4.49 -14.03 4.37
N ARG A 146 -3.31 -13.41 4.48
CA ARG A 146 -2.03 -14.12 4.57
C ARG A 146 -1.26 -13.93 5.86
N SER A 147 -1.83 -13.31 6.88
CA SER A 147 -1.28 -13.37 8.24
C SER A 147 -1.53 -14.72 8.94
N GLY A 148 -1.60 -15.82 8.16
CA GLY A 148 -1.82 -17.18 8.66
C GLY A 148 -1.94 -18.31 7.62
N ALA A 149 -1.53 -18.12 6.35
CA ALA A 149 -1.68 -19.11 5.28
C ALA A 149 -0.42 -19.23 4.38
N CYS A 150 -0.29 -20.34 3.65
CA CYS A 150 0.82 -20.63 2.72
C CYS A 150 0.52 -20.16 1.28
N GLY A 151 1.55 -19.67 0.58
CA GLY A 151 1.53 -19.19 -0.80
C GLY A 151 1.53 -17.67 -0.86
N ASP A 152 2.33 -17.08 -1.74
CA ASP A 152 2.37 -15.65 -2.07
C ASP A 152 1.76 -15.42 -3.46
N PHE A 153 1.21 -14.24 -3.77
CA PHE A 153 0.64 -13.97 -5.09
C PHE A 153 0.76 -12.51 -5.50
N LEU A 154 1.01 -12.34 -6.79
CA LEU A 154 0.86 -11.11 -7.55
C LEU A 154 0.11 -11.51 -8.82
N HIS A 155 -1.09 -11.00 -9.00
CA HIS A 155 -1.95 -11.38 -10.12
C HIS A 155 -2.35 -10.13 -10.89
N TRP A 156 -2.03 -10.10 -12.19
CA TRP A 156 -2.47 -9.07 -13.13
C TRP A 156 -3.72 -9.58 -13.86
N MET A 157 -4.74 -8.72 -13.98
CA MET A 157 -6.02 -9.00 -14.64
C MET A 157 -5.97 -8.69 -16.14
#